data_AF-A0A8J1TYK0-F1
#
_entry.id   AF-A0A8J1TYK0-F1
#
_cell.length_a   1.000
_cell.length_b   1.000
_cell.length_c   1.000
_cell.angle_alpha   90.00
_cell.angle_beta   90.00
_cell.angle_gamma   90.00
#
_symmetry.space_group_name_H-M   'P 1'
#
loop_
_entity.id
_entity.type
_entity.pdbx_description
1 polymer ?
#
loop_
_entity_poly.entity_id
_entity_poly.type
_entity_poly.pdbx_seq_one_letter_code
_entity_poly.pdbx_strand_id
1 'polypeptide(L)'
;RNNAVFGSQVYYPIVFAQFSPDMVHDYTPAGYDKDPLAINKYTGHWVHYGYGMMCVYKQDYAAVGGYNLTIQGWGGEDVDIFLQHTKSHLRVFRAMDPGLIHIYHKKHCRSSLSAKQYKMCTDSNSEGLGNVSQLFRHIMNLTERFNEE
;
A
#
# COMPACT_ATOMS: atom_id res chain seq x y z
N ARG A 1 -2.59 5.37 -19.10
CA ARG A 1 -3.43 4.71 -18.07
C ARG A 1 -4.90 4.94 -18.44
N ASN A 2 -5.40 4.22 -19.45
CA ASN A 2 -6.67 4.55 -20.12
C ASN A 2 -7.81 3.60 -19.69
N ASN A 3 -7.76 3.14 -18.44
CA ASN A 3 -8.71 2.16 -17.93
C ASN A 3 -9.93 2.80 -17.27
N ALA A 4 -9.96 4.12 -17.09
CA ALA A 4 -11.18 4.82 -16.72
C ALA A 4 -12.04 5.02 -17.98
N VAL A 5 -13.35 4.79 -17.88
CA VAL A 5 -14.31 5.01 -18.96
C VAL A 5 -15.45 5.85 -18.41
N PHE A 6 -15.65 7.02 -19.00
CA PHE A 6 -16.66 7.99 -18.54
C PHE A 6 -18.06 7.35 -18.45
N GLY A 7 -18.73 7.50 -17.30
CA GLY A 7 -20.07 6.99 -17.04
C GLY A 7 -20.17 5.47 -16.93
N SER A 8 -19.04 4.75 -16.92
CA SER A 8 -19.04 3.28 -16.99
C SER A 8 -18.02 2.61 -16.08
N GLN A 9 -16.79 3.13 -15.97
CA GLN A 9 -15.71 2.44 -15.28
C GLN A 9 -14.76 3.40 -14.56
N VAL A 10 -14.51 3.13 -13.29
CA VAL A 10 -13.43 3.73 -12.50
C VAL A 10 -12.26 2.76 -12.41
N TYR A 11 -11.03 3.27 -12.51
CA TYR A 11 -9.82 2.46 -12.40
C TYR A 11 -9.10 2.70 -11.08
N TYR A 12 -8.85 1.62 -10.35
CA TYR A 12 -8.01 1.62 -9.16
C TYR A 12 -6.80 0.70 -9.38
N PRO A 13 -5.61 1.23 -9.73
CA PRO A 13 -4.42 0.41 -9.87
C PRO A 13 -4.00 -0.24 -8.55
N ILE A 14 -3.51 -1.48 -8.63
CA ILE A 14 -2.80 -2.15 -7.53
C ILE A 14 -1.31 -1.81 -7.71
N VAL A 15 -0.78 -1.05 -6.76
CA VAL A 15 0.60 -0.53 -6.77
C VAL A 15 1.58 -1.53 -6.17
N PHE A 16 2.83 -1.53 -6.64
CA PHE A 16 3.91 -2.26 -5.99
C PHE A 16 4.55 -1.38 -4.91
N ALA A 17 4.43 -1.76 -3.63
CA ALA A 17 5.05 -1.03 -2.53
C ALA A 17 6.37 -1.67 -2.14
N GLN A 18 7.43 -0.85 -2.11
CA GLN A 18 8.75 -1.28 -1.70
C GLN A 18 8.80 -1.63 -0.21
N PHE A 19 9.65 -2.60 0.13
CA PHE A 19 10.06 -2.84 1.52
C PHE A 19 11.15 -1.86 1.95
N SER A 20 11.47 -1.87 3.25
CA SER A 20 12.55 -1.09 3.84
C SER A 20 13.89 -1.36 3.13
N PRO A 21 14.64 -0.34 2.70
CA PRO A 21 15.93 -0.51 2.04
C PRO A 21 16.91 -1.39 2.85
N ASP A 22 16.94 -1.21 4.17
CA ASP A 22 17.80 -1.99 5.07
C ASP A 22 17.44 -3.49 5.01
N MET A 23 16.14 -3.80 4.99
CA MET A 23 15.65 -5.18 4.94
C MET A 23 15.89 -5.84 3.58
N VAL A 24 15.76 -5.06 2.49
CA VAL A 24 16.11 -5.50 1.14
C VAL A 24 17.62 -5.76 1.03
N HIS A 25 18.45 -4.86 1.55
CA HIS A 25 19.90 -4.96 1.47
C HIS A 25 20.43 -6.16 2.27
N ASP A 26 20.08 -6.24 3.55
CA ASP A 26 20.70 -7.17 4.51
C ASP A 26 20.10 -8.58 4.47
N TYR A 27 18.80 -8.72 4.17
CA TYR A 27 18.09 -9.99 4.38
C TYR A 27 17.55 -10.65 3.10
N THR A 28 17.80 -10.06 1.92
CA THR A 28 17.52 -10.70 0.63
C THR A 28 18.57 -11.79 0.32
N PRO A 29 18.16 -13.04 0.01
CA PRO A 29 19.10 -14.11 -0.34
C PRO A 29 19.95 -13.79 -1.56
N ALA A 30 21.13 -14.41 -1.63
CA ALA A 30 21.94 -14.41 -2.83
C ALA A 30 21.15 -14.96 -4.04
N GLY A 31 21.39 -14.39 -5.22
CA GLY A 31 20.72 -14.77 -6.47
C GLY A 31 19.40 -14.05 -6.76
N TYR A 32 18.93 -13.17 -5.87
CA TYR A 32 17.80 -12.28 -6.15
C TYR A 32 18.27 -10.85 -6.40
N ASP A 33 17.61 -10.18 -7.33
CA ASP A 33 17.82 -8.76 -7.59
C ASP A 33 17.37 -7.92 -6.38
N LYS A 34 18.26 -7.03 -5.94
CA LYS A 34 18.07 -6.12 -4.81
C LYS A 34 17.81 -4.68 -5.27
N ASP A 35 17.77 -4.41 -6.58
CA ASP A 35 17.38 -3.11 -7.09
C ASP A 35 15.99 -2.73 -6.51
N PRO A 36 15.86 -1.56 -5.84
CA PRO A 36 14.58 -1.14 -5.28
C PRO A 36 13.43 -1.07 -6.30
N LEU A 37 13.73 -0.93 -7.58
CA LEU A 37 12.75 -0.89 -8.67
C LEU A 37 12.44 -2.28 -9.24
N ALA A 38 13.21 -3.32 -8.90
CA ALA A 38 12.90 -4.68 -9.32
C ALA A 38 11.60 -5.14 -8.65
N ILE A 39 10.68 -5.71 -9.43
CA ILE A 39 9.42 -6.25 -8.91
C ILE A 39 9.64 -7.72 -8.55
N ASN A 40 9.87 -8.01 -7.28
CA ASN A 40 9.97 -9.38 -6.78
C ASN A 40 9.55 -9.47 -5.31
N LYS A 41 9.48 -10.69 -4.77
CA LYS A 41 9.00 -10.95 -3.41
C LYS A 41 9.90 -10.42 -2.28
N TYR A 42 11.12 -9.96 -2.57
CA TYR A 42 12.10 -9.45 -1.59
C TYR A 42 12.27 -7.95 -1.62
N THR A 43 11.85 -7.28 -2.70
CA THR A 43 11.94 -5.82 -2.86
C THR A 43 10.65 -5.11 -2.51
N GLY A 44 9.52 -5.83 -2.46
CA GLY A 44 8.23 -5.24 -2.11
C GLY A 44 7.06 -6.22 -2.24
N HIS A 45 5.85 -5.67 -2.27
CA HIS A 45 4.60 -6.41 -2.42
C HIS A 45 3.54 -5.60 -3.16
N TRP A 46 2.53 -6.28 -3.70
CA TRP A 46 1.38 -5.64 -4.33
C TRP A 46 0.34 -5.24 -3.28
N VAL A 47 -0.07 -3.97 -3.27
CA VAL A 47 -0.99 -3.43 -2.25
C VAL A 47 -2.44 -3.66 -2.68
N HIS A 48 -2.95 -4.87 -2.43
CA HIS A 48 -4.31 -5.26 -2.83
C HIS A 48 -5.42 -4.53 -2.08
N TYR A 49 -5.15 -4.04 -0.87
CA TYR A 49 -6.10 -3.38 0.02
C TYR A 49 -6.00 -1.85 0.02
N GLY A 50 -5.13 -1.29 -0.83
CA GLY A 50 -4.97 0.16 -1.00
C GLY A 50 -5.88 0.71 -2.08
N TYR A 51 -6.52 1.85 -1.80
CA TYR A 51 -7.46 2.52 -2.71
C TYR A 51 -7.09 3.98 -3.00
N GLY A 52 -6.03 4.50 -2.38
CA GLY A 52 -5.61 5.91 -2.54
C GLY A 52 -5.23 6.31 -3.96
N MET A 53 -4.81 5.36 -4.80
CA MET A 53 -4.59 5.60 -6.23
C MET A 53 -5.85 5.25 -7.01
N MET A 54 -6.42 6.22 -7.72
CA MET A 54 -7.55 6.01 -8.62
C MET A 54 -7.48 6.93 -9.85
N CYS A 55 -8.12 6.52 -10.92
CA CYS A 55 -8.38 7.31 -12.11
C CYS A 55 -9.89 7.27 -12.39
N VAL A 56 -10.52 8.44 -12.36
CA VAL A 56 -11.96 8.63 -12.45
C VAL A 56 -12.25 9.93 -13.20
N TYR A 57 -13.34 9.96 -13.98
CA TYR A 57 -13.78 11.20 -14.60
C TYR A 57 -14.40 12.14 -13.56
N LYS A 58 -14.22 13.45 -13.73
CA LYS A 58 -14.72 14.46 -12.78
C LYS A 58 -16.22 14.32 -12.47
N GLN A 59 -17.04 14.02 -13.49
CA GLN A 59 -18.49 13.87 -13.31
C GLN A 59 -18.84 12.58 -12.56
N ASP A 60 -18.16 11.47 -12.86
CA ASP A 60 -18.31 10.20 -12.14
C ASP A 60 -17.93 10.33 -10.67
N TYR A 61 -16.81 11.03 -10.39
CA TYR A 61 -16.38 11.36 -9.03
C TYR A 61 -17.45 12.18 -8.27
N ALA A 62 -18.02 13.20 -8.92
CA ALA A 62 -19.07 14.02 -8.32
C ALA A 62 -20.38 13.23 -8.12
N ALA A 63 -20.72 12.33 -9.04
CA ALA A 63 -21.94 11.54 -9.00
C ALA A 63 -21.99 10.56 -7.83
N VAL A 64 -20.83 10.10 -7.34
CA VAL A 64 -20.72 9.25 -6.14
C VAL A 64 -20.56 10.06 -4.83
N GLY A 65 -20.66 11.40 -4.91
CA GLY A 65 -20.56 12.31 -3.76
C GLY A 65 -19.16 12.83 -3.45
N GLY A 66 -18.13 12.35 -4.16
CA GLY A 66 -16.73 12.71 -3.91
C GLY A 66 -16.20 12.23 -2.55
N TYR A 67 -15.07 12.78 -2.12
CA TYR A 67 -14.49 12.49 -0.81
C TYR A 67 -15.34 13.02 0.34
N ASN A 68 -15.51 12.19 1.37
CA ASN A 68 -16.08 12.62 2.64
C ASN A 68 -15.10 13.51 3.41
N LEU A 69 -15.32 14.82 3.35
CA LEU A 69 -14.47 15.83 3.99
C LEU A 69 -14.55 15.85 5.53
N THR A 70 -15.45 15.05 6.13
CA THR A 70 -15.49 14.87 7.59
C THR A 70 -14.42 13.91 8.09
N ILE A 71 -13.81 13.11 7.21
CA ILE A 71 -12.67 12.26 7.55
C ILE A 71 -11.43 13.14 7.71
N GLN A 72 -10.86 13.14 8.91
CA GLN A 72 -9.71 13.94 9.27
C GLN A 72 -8.53 13.03 9.63
N GLY A 73 -7.32 13.50 9.35
CA GLY A 73 -6.10 12.74 9.58
C GLY A 73 -5.86 11.67 8.50
N TRP A 74 -5.02 10.69 8.84
CA TRP A 74 -4.64 9.63 7.91
C TRP A 74 -5.60 8.45 7.99
N GLY A 75 -6.03 7.96 6.83
CA GLY A 75 -6.70 6.67 6.66
C GLY A 75 -8.23 6.76 6.65
N GLY A 76 -8.81 6.01 5.72
CA GLY A 76 -10.25 5.75 5.60
C GLY A 76 -10.94 6.54 4.49
N GLU A 77 -10.35 7.63 4.01
CA GLU A 77 -10.90 8.44 2.92
C GLU A 77 -10.93 7.69 1.59
N ASP A 78 -9.90 6.90 1.32
CA ASP A 78 -9.76 6.09 0.13
C ASP A 78 -10.70 4.87 0.16
N VAL A 79 -10.85 4.25 1.33
CA VAL A 79 -11.83 3.18 1.58
C VAL A 79 -13.26 3.70 1.42
N ASP A 80 -13.57 4.88 1.97
CA ASP A 80 -14.90 5.46 1.90
C ASP A 80 -15.33 5.70 0.45
N ILE A 81 -14.52 6.41 -0.33
CA ILE A 81 -14.84 6.68 -1.73
C ILE A 81 -14.85 5.42 -2.60
N PHE A 82 -13.95 4.46 -2.33
CA PHE A 82 -13.97 3.16 -3.00
C PHE A 82 -15.31 2.44 -2.77
N LEU A 83 -15.79 2.42 -1.52
CA LEU A 83 -17.08 1.83 -1.19
C LEU A 83 -18.24 2.57 -1.90
N GLN A 84 -18.19 3.90 -2.03
CA GLN A 84 -19.20 4.62 -2.82
C GLN A 84 -19.22 4.18 -4.29
N HIS A 85 -18.05 4.02 -4.91
CA HIS A 85 -17.97 3.52 -6.28
C HIS A 85 -18.53 2.09 -6.41
N THR A 86 -18.24 1.19 -5.45
CA THR A 86 -18.78 -0.18 -5.48
C THR A 86 -20.31 -0.25 -5.34
N LYS A 87 -20.92 0.78 -4.77
CA LYS A 87 -22.39 0.90 -4.62
C LYS A 87 -23.06 1.65 -5.77
N SER A 88 -22.27 2.26 -6.66
CA SER A 88 -22.75 3.03 -7.80
C SER A 88 -23.01 2.14 -9.02
N HIS A 89 -23.42 2.75 -10.13
CA HIS A 89 -23.54 2.05 -11.43
C HIS A 89 -22.19 1.84 -12.13
N LEU A 90 -21.10 2.44 -11.62
CA LEU A 90 -19.77 2.36 -12.22
C LEU A 90 -19.13 1.00 -11.93
N ARG A 91 -18.54 0.39 -12.95
CA ARG A 91 -17.67 -0.77 -12.78
C ARG A 91 -16.37 -0.34 -12.10
N VAL A 92 -16.03 -1.03 -11.01
CA VAL A 92 -14.71 -0.91 -10.40
C VAL A 92 -13.75 -1.87 -11.11
N PHE A 93 -12.76 -1.32 -11.82
CA PHE A 93 -11.69 -2.12 -12.42
C PHE A 93 -10.39 -1.98 -11.61
N ARG A 94 -9.79 -3.13 -11.28
CA ARG A 94 -8.52 -3.22 -10.53
C ARG A 94 -7.56 -4.16 -11.24
N ALA A 95 -6.30 -3.74 -11.36
CA ALA A 95 -5.24 -4.55 -11.94
C ALA A 95 -3.88 -4.11 -11.37
N MET A 96 -2.94 -5.05 -11.24
CA MET A 96 -1.54 -4.76 -10.93
C MET A 96 -0.95 -3.87 -12.02
N ASP A 97 -0.36 -2.75 -11.61
CA ASP A 97 0.25 -1.77 -12.50
C ASP A 97 1.75 -1.69 -12.21
N PRO A 98 2.60 -2.43 -12.95
CA PRO A 98 4.05 -2.44 -12.72
C PRO A 98 4.72 -1.09 -13.00
N GLY A 99 4.02 -0.14 -13.62
CA GLY A 99 4.49 1.22 -13.77
C GLY A 99 4.19 2.12 -12.56
N LEU A 100 3.56 1.61 -11.50
CA LEU A 100 3.41 2.31 -10.22
C LEU A 100 4.16 1.60 -9.10
N ILE A 101 5.24 2.25 -8.67
CA ILE A 101 6.01 1.84 -7.52
C ILE A 101 5.82 2.87 -6.41
N HIS A 102 5.29 2.43 -5.27
CA HIS A 102 5.26 3.22 -4.03
C HIS A 102 6.64 3.09 -3.39
N ILE A 103 7.42 4.17 -3.45
CA ILE A 103 8.77 4.23 -2.89
C ILE A 103 8.70 4.17 -1.37
N TYR A 104 9.51 3.30 -0.76
CA TYR A 104 9.51 3.15 0.70
C TYR A 104 9.84 4.47 1.39
N HIS A 105 9.06 4.79 2.43
CA HIS A 105 9.34 5.90 3.33
C HIS A 105 8.87 5.55 4.74
N LYS A 106 9.59 6.05 5.75
CA LYS A 106 9.15 5.96 7.13
C LYS A 106 7.83 6.73 7.28
N LYS A 107 6.91 6.15 8.04
CA LYS A 107 5.55 6.67 8.27
C LYS A 107 5.38 6.84 9.78
N HIS A 108 4.93 8.01 10.22
CA HIS A 108 4.69 8.28 11.64
C HIS A 108 3.19 8.20 11.96
N CYS A 109 2.79 7.19 12.73
CA CYS A 109 1.42 7.00 13.17
C CYS A 109 1.15 7.86 14.41
N ARG A 110 0.40 8.96 14.24
CA ARG A 110 0.10 9.90 15.33
C ARG A 110 -0.83 9.24 16.35
N SER A 111 -0.54 9.42 17.64
CA SER A 111 -1.39 8.96 18.74
C SER A 111 -2.76 9.64 18.80
N SER A 112 -2.92 10.79 18.12
CA SER A 112 -4.19 11.51 18.01
C SER A 112 -5.17 10.89 17.00
N LEU A 113 -4.76 9.86 16.25
CA LEU A 113 -5.65 9.16 15.32
C LEU A 113 -6.68 8.34 16.10
N SER A 114 -7.86 8.12 15.49
CA SER A 114 -8.81 7.14 16.03
C SER A 114 -8.16 5.75 16.09
N ALA A 115 -8.62 4.89 17.00
CA ALA A 115 -8.05 3.53 17.15
C ALA A 115 -8.02 2.75 15.82
N LYS A 116 -9.05 2.92 14.98
CA LYS A 116 -9.12 2.31 13.64
C LYS A 116 -8.05 2.87 12.70
N GLN A 117 -7.92 4.18 12.61
CA GLN A 117 -6.92 4.83 11.75
C GLN A 117 -5.49 4.56 12.21
N TYR A 118 -5.26 4.58 13.52
CA TYR A 118 -3.97 4.23 14.11
C TYR A 118 -3.58 2.80 13.73
N LYS A 119 -4.51 1.84 13.88
CA LYS A 119 -4.29 0.44 13.48
C LYS A 119 -3.99 0.32 11.98
N MET A 120 -4.77 0.97 11.12
CA MET A 120 -4.52 0.97 9.67
C MET A 120 -3.11 1.50 9.36
N CYS A 121 -2.64 2.51 10.10
CA CYS A 121 -1.32 3.11 9.91
C CYS A 121 -0.23 2.13 10.32
N THR A 122 -0.35 1.54 11.51
CA THR A 122 0.64 0.58 12.02
C THR A 122 0.70 -0.69 11.17
N ASP A 123 -0.44 -1.16 10.66
CA ASP A 123 -0.50 -2.31 9.76
C ASP A 123 0.23 -1.98 8.45
N SER A 124 -0.08 -0.84 7.82
CA SER A 124 0.61 -0.38 6.59
C SER A 124 2.11 -0.10 6.79
N ASN A 125 2.53 0.26 7.99
CA ASN A 125 3.95 0.37 8.33
C ASN A 125 4.62 -0.99 8.39
N SER A 126 3.96 -1.95 9.04
CA SER A 126 4.47 -3.30 9.26
C SER A 126 4.64 -4.06 7.94
N GLU A 127 3.69 -3.89 7.01
CA GLU A 127 3.78 -4.44 5.65
C GLU A 127 4.99 -3.91 4.87
N GLY A 128 5.43 -2.67 5.15
CA GLY A 128 6.60 -2.08 4.51
C GLY A 128 7.94 -2.56 5.06
N LEU A 129 7.98 -3.34 6.15
CA LEU A 129 9.25 -3.74 6.76
C LEU A 129 10.00 -4.74 5.88
N GLY A 130 9.34 -5.79 5.43
CA GLY A 130 9.97 -6.86 4.66
C GLY A 130 9.04 -8.06 4.55
N ASN A 131 9.38 -9.02 3.71
CA ASN A 131 8.62 -10.26 3.68
C ASN A 131 8.89 -11.13 4.93
N VAL A 132 8.06 -12.15 5.13
CA VAL A 132 8.14 -13.06 6.28
C VAL A 132 9.53 -13.71 6.41
N SER A 133 10.16 -14.08 5.29
CA SER A 133 11.49 -14.70 5.31
C SER A 133 12.58 -13.71 5.73
N GLN A 134 12.51 -12.45 5.30
CA GLN A 134 13.44 -11.40 5.70
C GLN A 134 13.28 -11.06 7.18
N LEU A 135 12.03 -10.90 7.63
CA LEU A 135 11.70 -10.64 9.04
C LEU A 135 12.16 -11.77 9.96
N PHE A 136 11.92 -13.02 9.57
CA PHE A 136 12.38 -14.18 10.33
C PHE A 136 13.91 -14.19 10.49
N ARG A 137 14.66 -13.98 9.41
CA ARG A 137 16.14 -13.91 9.48
C ARG A 137 16.63 -12.75 10.33
N HIS A 138 15.95 -11.61 10.27
CA HIS A 138 16.27 -10.47 11.12
C HIS A 138 16.10 -10.81 12.60
N ILE A 139 14.98 -11.42 12.98
CA ILE A 139 14.71 -11.84 14.37
C ILE A 139 15.71 -12.90 14.85
N MET A 140 16.07 -13.87 14.01
CA MET A 140 17.06 -14.90 14.36
C MET A 140 18.44 -14.27 14.63
N ASN A 141 18.88 -13.36 13.76
CA ASN A 141 20.16 -12.66 13.92
C ASN A 141 20.18 -11.81 15.21
N LEU A 142 19.07 -11.14 15.54
CA LEU A 142 18.96 -10.42 16.81
C LEU A 142 19.06 -11.37 18.00
N THR A 143 18.35 -12.50 17.96
CA THR A 143 18.37 -13.51 19.04
C THR A 143 19.76 -14.10 19.26
N GLU A 144 20.50 -14.37 18.18
CA GLU A 144 21.89 -14.85 18.25
C GLU A 144 22.78 -13.83 18.96
N ARG A 145 22.72 -12.55 18.57
CA ARG A 145 23.50 -11.48 19.23
C ARG A 145 23.17 -11.34 20.71
N PHE A 146 21.89 -11.45 21.08
CA PHE A 146 21.48 -11.38 22.49
C PHE A 146 21.96 -12.56 23.34
N ASN A 147 22.22 -13.72 22.73
CA ASN A 147 22.71 -14.90 23.46
C ASN A 147 24.25 -14.96 23.52
N GLU A 148 24.95 -14.11 22.77
CA GLU A 148 26.41 -13.97 22.78
C GLU A 148 26.90 -12.90 23.78
N GLU A 149 26.00 -12.08 24.33
CA GLU A 149 26.24 -11.11 25.43
C GLU A 149 25.90 -11.71 26.81
#